data_AF-A0A3P7E3H9-F1
#
_entry.id   AF-A0A3P7E3H9-F1
#
_cell.length_a   1.000
_cell.length_b   1.000
_cell.length_c   1.000
_cell.angle_alpha   90.00
_cell.angle_beta   90.00
_cell.angle_gamma   90.00
#
_symmetry.space_group_name_H-M   'P 1'
#
loop_
_entity.id
_entity.type
_entity.pdbx_description
1 polymer ?
#
loop_
_entity_poly.entity_id
_entity_poly.type
_entity_poly.pdbx_seq_one_letter_code
_entity_poly.pdbx_strand_id
1 'polypeptide(L)'
;MLIVSMKMLRNGFSGADRVFLNLFFAHVLFTCDFPGLSETLPIDYFFVSIFISKISELWNKLCFIYMYIAPFQAGWGSIFHAVAQLGSIPHFMFILGNCIFSTIISAPLEPFVASVFFITSYARPIRFWEATQKIRRIESTTTPLMSQLRGVSFEQVTANLNAIFYEHLARSLQQRLAGDIALGRWSGGSLQHGDVFILASDELHFLVHIIEVGNGLITFQMRGLEFAGTYCHEQESNGLNEAHQLDRGLCCCTVNYPSETLSVNAALRLRWLAWQFVHTPYTIEGYQLIDHSAATSLQLTDLRKLVLALFIQASLLAFLHCVPSVAPLITCLSCIQCVLYFTVRLPNLASRLDALSDVLLEKFTGDDKLDLDPVFSKTFDEDYDEHVAGVTRVQFVRVYGEWIRYCLQRSLRNCSIDSTEQSLLMSLCYAIGLLSRRCLGGVSSHPNSA
;
A
#
# COMPACT_ATOMS: atom_id res chain seq x y z
N MET A 1 -13.13 -9.98 -48.52
CA MET A 1 -12.77 -8.56 -48.66
C MET A 1 -13.22 -7.70 -47.48
N LEU A 2 -14.52 -7.52 -47.20
CA LEU A 2 -14.99 -6.63 -46.12
C LEU A 2 -14.32 -6.86 -44.74
N ILE A 3 -14.25 -8.11 -44.28
CA ILE A 3 -13.63 -8.47 -42.98
C ILE A 3 -12.15 -8.08 -42.95
N VAL A 4 -11.44 -8.36 -44.04
CA VAL A 4 -10.02 -8.10 -44.21
C VAL A 4 -9.75 -6.59 -44.23
N SER A 5 -10.55 -5.83 -44.98
CA SER A 5 -10.46 -4.38 -45.02
C SER A 5 -10.77 -3.74 -43.68
N MET A 6 -11.77 -4.23 -42.94
CA MET A 6 -12.08 -3.74 -41.58
C MET A 6 -10.94 -4.04 -40.59
N LYS A 7 -10.32 -5.22 -40.67
CA LYS A 7 -9.15 -5.55 -39.84
C LYS A 7 -7.93 -4.70 -40.19
N MET A 8 -7.70 -4.42 -41.47
CA MET A 8 -6.66 -3.50 -41.91
C MET A 8 -6.90 -2.09 -41.37
N LEU A 9 -8.14 -1.59 -41.45
CA LEU A 9 -8.53 -0.29 -40.90
C LEU A 9 -8.29 -0.23 -39.39
N ARG A 10 -8.74 -1.26 -38.67
CA ARG A 10 -8.55 -1.37 -37.21
C ARG A 10 -7.07 -1.33 -36.83
N ASN A 11 -6.23 -2.12 -37.50
CA ASN A 11 -4.79 -2.12 -37.26
C ASN A 11 -4.16 -0.75 -37.58
N GLY A 12 -4.68 -0.07 -38.61
CA GLY A 12 -4.33 1.31 -38.95
C GLY A 12 -4.55 2.29 -37.79
N PHE A 13 -5.72 2.21 -37.15
CA PHE A 13 -6.09 3.10 -36.04
C PHE A 13 -5.44 2.74 -34.70
N SER A 14 -5.08 1.46 -34.49
CA SER A 14 -4.52 1.01 -33.20
C SER A 14 -3.00 1.06 -33.15
N GLY A 15 -2.28 1.08 -34.27
CA GLY A 15 -0.82 1.02 -34.27
C GLY A 15 -0.19 1.35 -35.61
N ALA A 16 -0.10 2.65 -35.93
CA ALA A 16 0.42 3.16 -37.19
C ALA A 16 1.86 2.67 -37.51
N ASP A 17 2.73 2.56 -36.51
CA ASP A 17 4.13 2.18 -36.68
C ASP A 17 4.29 0.79 -37.34
N ARG A 18 3.42 -0.16 -36.97
CA ARG A 18 3.46 -1.53 -37.50
C ARG A 18 2.85 -1.65 -38.89
N VAL A 19 1.97 -0.70 -39.27
CA VAL A 19 1.31 -0.70 -40.58
C VAL A 19 2.36 -0.56 -41.68
N PHE A 20 3.34 0.34 -41.49
CA PHE A 20 4.42 0.55 -42.45
C PHE A 20 5.22 -0.73 -42.68
N LEU A 21 5.65 -1.39 -41.60
CA LEU A 21 6.45 -2.61 -41.68
C LEU A 21 5.65 -3.77 -42.33
N ASN A 22 4.37 -3.91 -41.97
CA ASN A 22 3.49 -4.92 -42.57
C ASN A 22 3.25 -4.66 -44.07
N LEU A 23 3.04 -3.40 -44.48
CA LEU A 23 2.87 -3.03 -45.89
C LEU A 23 4.16 -3.25 -46.69
N PHE A 24 5.31 -2.88 -46.12
CA PHE A 24 6.62 -3.09 -46.75
C PHE A 24 6.86 -4.57 -47.04
N PHE A 25 6.73 -5.44 -46.04
CA PHE A 25 6.92 -6.88 -46.22
C PHE A 25 5.87 -7.50 -47.14
N ALA A 26 4.61 -7.02 -47.09
CA ALA A 26 3.60 -7.48 -48.03
C ALA A 26 3.97 -7.13 -49.47
N HIS A 27 4.41 -5.90 -49.72
CA HIS A 27 4.87 -5.51 -51.04
C HIS A 27 6.04 -6.39 -51.51
N VAL A 28 7.11 -6.48 -50.71
CA VAL A 28 8.32 -7.25 -51.08
C VAL A 28 8.00 -8.73 -51.36
N LEU A 29 7.27 -9.40 -50.46
CA LEU A 29 6.96 -10.82 -50.60
C LEU A 29 6.14 -11.12 -51.86
N PHE A 30 5.14 -10.28 -52.15
CA PHE A 30 4.21 -10.51 -53.25
C PHE A 30 4.67 -9.91 -54.58
N THR A 31 5.62 -8.98 -54.62
CA THR A 31 6.21 -8.50 -55.89
C THR A 31 7.50 -9.20 -56.28
N CYS A 32 8.34 -9.57 -55.31
CA CYS A 32 9.67 -10.12 -55.57
C CYS A 32 9.71 -11.65 -55.46
N ASP A 33 9.24 -12.21 -54.36
CA ASP A 33 9.44 -13.64 -54.05
C ASP A 33 8.32 -14.53 -54.60
N PHE A 34 7.06 -14.09 -54.45
CA PHE A 34 5.87 -14.90 -54.78
C PHE A 34 4.80 -14.14 -55.57
N PRO A 35 5.12 -13.66 -56.79
CA PRO A 35 4.16 -12.91 -57.62
C PRO A 35 2.91 -13.71 -58.00
N GLY A 36 3.00 -15.04 -58.07
CA GLY A 36 1.86 -15.91 -58.41
C GLY A 36 0.86 -16.14 -57.27
N LEU A 37 1.16 -15.70 -56.04
CA LEU A 37 0.30 -15.87 -54.87
C LEU A 37 -0.40 -14.56 -54.46
N SER A 38 -0.09 -13.45 -55.12
CA SER A 38 -0.70 -12.15 -54.84
C SER A 38 -2.13 -12.12 -55.41
N GLU A 39 -3.09 -11.78 -54.55
CA GLU A 39 -4.48 -11.61 -54.96
C GLU A 39 -4.81 -10.11 -54.95
N THR A 40 -4.94 -9.53 -53.76
CA THR A 40 -5.25 -8.12 -53.58
C THR A 40 -4.55 -7.60 -52.34
N LEU A 41 -4.13 -6.33 -52.38
CA LEU A 41 -3.41 -5.68 -51.28
C LEU A 41 -4.03 -5.91 -49.88
N PRO A 42 -5.36 -5.83 -49.66
CA PRO A 42 -5.92 -6.07 -48.34
C PRO A 42 -5.71 -7.51 -47.85
N ILE A 43 -5.83 -8.50 -48.74
CA ILE A 43 -5.67 -9.93 -48.41
C ILE A 43 -4.21 -10.22 -48.09
N ASP A 44 -3.33 -9.74 -48.95
CA ASP A 44 -1.88 -9.87 -48.84
C ASP A 44 -1.39 -9.24 -47.52
N TYR A 45 -1.83 -8.02 -47.23
CA TYR A 45 -1.56 -7.33 -45.96
C TYR A 45 -2.08 -8.11 -44.75
N PHE A 46 -3.28 -8.68 -44.83
CA PHE A 46 -3.88 -9.39 -43.70
C PHE A 46 -3.08 -10.64 -43.30
N PHE A 47 -2.66 -11.45 -44.27
CA PHE A 47 -1.83 -12.62 -43.99
C PHE A 47 -0.44 -12.23 -43.48
N VAL A 48 0.19 -11.24 -44.09
CA VAL A 48 1.51 -10.75 -43.66
C VAL A 48 1.46 -10.13 -42.28
N SER A 49 0.40 -9.38 -41.96
CA SER A 49 0.20 -8.79 -40.64
C SER A 49 0.03 -9.85 -39.55
N ILE A 50 -0.71 -10.95 -39.82
CA ILE A 50 -0.79 -12.10 -38.91
C ILE A 50 0.59 -12.74 -38.75
N PHE A 51 1.29 -13.00 -39.85
CA PHE A 51 2.59 -13.65 -39.84
C PHE A 51 3.62 -12.88 -39.01
N ILE A 52 3.75 -11.58 -39.24
CA ILE A 52 4.67 -10.70 -38.51
C ILE A 52 4.27 -10.61 -37.03
N SER A 53 2.97 -10.53 -36.72
CA SER A 53 2.51 -10.52 -35.33
C SER A 53 2.86 -11.82 -34.60
N LYS A 54 2.74 -12.98 -35.27
CA LYS A 54 3.10 -14.28 -34.72
C LYS A 54 4.61 -14.45 -34.56
N ILE A 55 5.42 -13.92 -35.47
CA ILE A 55 6.88 -13.89 -35.31
C ILE A 55 7.27 -13.03 -34.11
N SER A 56 6.66 -11.86 -33.94
CA SER A 56 6.91 -11.00 -32.78
C SER A 56 6.49 -11.68 -31.48
N GLU A 57 5.35 -12.38 -31.46
CA GLU A 57 4.90 -13.16 -30.30
C GLU A 57 5.87 -14.31 -29.96
N LEU A 58 6.33 -15.05 -30.98
CA LEU A 58 7.32 -16.11 -30.84
C LEU A 58 8.63 -15.56 -30.27
N TRP A 59 9.11 -14.44 -30.80
CA TRP A 59 10.33 -13.80 -30.35
C TRP A 59 10.24 -13.38 -28.89
N ASN A 60 9.14 -12.77 -28.47
CA ASN A 60 8.92 -12.37 -27.08
C ASN A 60 8.88 -13.60 -26.15
N LYS A 61 8.24 -14.69 -26.57
CA LYS A 61 8.23 -15.96 -25.82
C LYS A 61 9.60 -16.61 -25.70
N LEU A 62 10.39 -16.60 -26.79
CA LEU A 62 11.77 -17.08 -26.76
C LEU A 62 12.66 -16.22 -25.86
N CYS A 63 12.50 -14.90 -25.91
CA CYS A 63 13.20 -13.98 -24.99
C CYS A 63 12.82 -14.26 -23.54
N PHE A 64 11.53 -14.50 -23.26
CA PHE A 64 11.05 -14.87 -21.92
C PHE A 64 11.68 -16.19 -21.44
N ILE A 65 11.66 -17.26 -22.26
CA ILE A 65 12.30 -18.54 -21.93
C ILE A 65 13.79 -18.36 -21.68
N TYR A 66 14.47 -17.62 -22.56
CA TYR A 66 15.91 -17.33 -22.44
C TYR A 66 16.22 -16.63 -21.13
N MET A 67 15.43 -15.61 -20.79
CA MET A 67 15.58 -14.82 -19.58
C MET A 67 15.39 -15.68 -18.33
N TYR A 68 14.32 -16.47 -18.32
CA TYR A 68 13.99 -17.34 -17.20
C TYR A 68 15.06 -18.42 -16.94
N ILE A 69 15.72 -18.89 -18.01
CA ILE A 69 16.81 -19.88 -17.92
C ILE A 69 18.16 -19.22 -17.61
N ALA A 70 18.28 -17.89 -17.71
CA ALA A 70 19.55 -17.21 -17.58
C ALA A 70 20.13 -17.38 -16.15
N PRO A 71 21.36 -17.89 -16.01
CA PRO A 71 21.92 -18.29 -14.71
C PRO A 71 22.28 -17.11 -13.79
N PHE A 72 22.18 -15.87 -14.28
CA PHE A 72 22.68 -14.66 -13.60
C PHE A 72 21.59 -13.83 -12.90
N GLN A 73 20.32 -14.22 -13.00
CA GLN A 73 19.21 -13.52 -12.31
C GLN A 73 18.97 -14.03 -10.89
N ALA A 74 19.50 -15.20 -10.52
CA ALA A 74 19.47 -15.68 -9.15
C ALA A 74 20.77 -15.26 -8.45
N GLY A 75 20.65 -14.68 -7.25
CA GLY A 75 21.79 -14.57 -6.34
C GLY A 75 22.50 -15.92 -6.25
N TRP A 76 23.84 -15.92 -6.30
CA TRP A 76 24.74 -17.07 -6.31
C TRP A 76 24.52 -18.04 -5.12
N GLY A 77 23.38 -18.72 -5.06
CA GLY A 77 22.93 -19.46 -3.88
C GLY A 77 21.91 -20.57 -4.12
N SER A 78 21.23 -20.64 -5.28
CA SER A 78 20.31 -21.75 -5.58
C SER A 78 20.94 -22.74 -6.57
N ILE A 79 21.63 -23.76 -6.04
CA ILE A 79 22.13 -24.93 -6.78
C ILE A 79 21.00 -25.58 -7.61
N PHE A 80 19.75 -25.45 -7.17
CA PHE A 80 18.57 -25.97 -7.84
C PHE A 80 18.38 -25.40 -9.26
N HIS A 81 18.61 -24.09 -9.48
CA HIS A 81 18.46 -23.50 -10.82
C HIS A 81 19.53 -23.98 -11.81
N ALA A 82 20.78 -24.14 -11.35
CA ALA A 82 21.86 -24.67 -12.18
C ALA A 82 21.60 -26.13 -12.59
N VAL A 83 21.11 -26.95 -11.67
CA VAL A 83 20.72 -28.34 -11.95
C VAL A 83 19.51 -28.39 -12.88
N ALA A 84 18.51 -27.55 -12.67
CA ALA A 84 17.33 -27.48 -13.52
C ALA A 84 17.67 -27.03 -14.95
N GLN A 85 18.67 -26.15 -15.11
CA GLN A 85 19.18 -25.73 -16.42
C GLN A 85 19.85 -26.88 -17.17
N LEU A 86 20.68 -27.70 -16.51
CA LEU A 86 21.23 -28.92 -17.12
C LEU A 86 20.11 -29.91 -17.51
N GLY A 87 19.07 -30.01 -16.67
CA GLY A 87 17.87 -30.81 -16.94
C GLY A 87 17.05 -30.31 -18.15
N SER A 88 17.21 -29.07 -18.58
CA SER A 88 16.47 -28.50 -19.71
C SER A 88 17.05 -28.87 -21.08
N ILE A 89 18.35 -29.16 -21.15
CA ILE A 89 19.06 -29.43 -22.41
C ILE A 89 18.46 -30.63 -23.16
N PRO A 90 18.17 -31.78 -22.51
CA PRO A 90 17.52 -32.91 -23.18
C PRO A 90 16.09 -32.59 -23.67
N HIS A 91 15.43 -31.61 -23.05
CA HIS A 91 14.03 -31.26 -23.32
C HIS A 91 13.89 -30.01 -24.20
N PHE A 92 14.98 -29.50 -24.76
CA PHE A 92 14.98 -28.30 -25.61
C PHE A 92 13.99 -28.40 -26.77
N MET A 93 13.95 -29.54 -27.46
CA MET A 93 13.02 -29.75 -28.58
C MET A 93 11.55 -29.72 -28.15
N PHE A 94 11.25 -30.23 -26.95
CA PHE A 94 9.91 -30.17 -26.39
C PHE A 94 9.53 -28.74 -25.98
N ILE A 95 10.46 -27.99 -25.37
CA ILE A 95 10.23 -26.58 -24.99
C ILE A 95 10.00 -25.73 -26.25
N LEU A 96 10.83 -25.90 -27.29
CA LEU A 96 10.67 -25.20 -28.56
C LEU A 96 9.35 -25.57 -29.25
N GLY A 97 9.00 -26.86 -29.28
CA GLY A 97 7.74 -27.33 -29.83
C GLY A 97 6.53 -26.73 -29.11
N ASN A 98 6.54 -26.73 -27.78
CA ASN A 98 5.49 -26.08 -26.98
C ASN A 98 5.45 -24.56 -27.19
N CYS A 99 6.60 -23.90 -27.33
CA CYS A 99 6.67 -22.47 -27.61
C CYS A 99 6.01 -22.12 -28.96
N ILE A 100 6.31 -22.90 -30.00
CA ILE A 100 5.67 -22.75 -31.32
C ILE A 100 4.17 -23.02 -31.22
N PHE A 101 3.76 -24.12 -30.60
CA PHE A 101 2.34 -24.49 -30.43
C PHE A 101 1.57 -23.41 -29.66
N SER A 102 2.13 -22.93 -28.55
CA SER A 102 1.62 -21.81 -27.75
C SER A 102 1.45 -20.55 -28.60
N THR A 103 2.40 -20.25 -29.48
CA THR A 103 2.34 -19.07 -30.36
C THR A 103 1.24 -19.21 -31.41
N ILE A 104 1.02 -20.40 -31.96
CA ILE A 104 -0.08 -20.65 -32.90
C ILE A 104 -1.43 -20.33 -32.24
N ILE A 105 -1.64 -20.83 -31.02
CA ILE A 105 -2.89 -20.65 -30.26
C ILE A 105 -2.99 -19.26 -29.61
N SER A 106 -1.90 -18.49 -29.56
CA SER A 106 -1.78 -17.27 -28.73
C SER A 106 -2.09 -17.52 -27.25
N ALA A 107 -1.72 -18.70 -26.76
CA ALA A 107 -1.80 -19.03 -25.35
C ALA A 107 -0.51 -18.57 -24.63
N PRO A 108 -0.56 -18.13 -23.36
CA PRO A 108 0.65 -17.84 -22.59
C PRO A 108 1.41 -19.13 -22.23
N LEU A 109 2.73 -19.00 -22.02
CA LEU A 109 3.58 -20.06 -21.50
C LEU A 109 3.74 -19.87 -20.00
N GLU A 110 3.53 -20.94 -19.23
CA GLU A 110 3.71 -20.91 -17.79
C GLU A 110 4.81 -21.90 -17.38
N PRO A 111 5.77 -21.49 -16.53
CA PRO A 111 6.74 -22.41 -15.97
C PRO A 111 6.03 -23.35 -14.98
N PHE A 112 6.17 -24.65 -15.19
CA PHE A 112 5.56 -25.65 -14.32
C PHE A 112 6.29 -25.70 -12.98
N VAL A 113 5.64 -25.34 -11.88
CA VAL A 113 6.17 -25.45 -10.50
C VAL A 113 7.57 -24.83 -10.36
N ALA A 114 7.76 -23.63 -10.93
CA ALA A 114 9.05 -22.93 -10.94
C ALA A 114 10.24 -23.72 -11.54
N SER A 115 9.96 -24.73 -12.38
CA SER A 115 10.96 -25.53 -13.08
C SER A 115 11.29 -24.96 -14.47
N VAL A 116 12.21 -25.62 -15.18
CA VAL A 116 12.58 -25.25 -16.58
C VAL A 116 11.63 -25.87 -17.62
N PHE A 117 10.58 -26.56 -17.18
CA PHE A 117 9.53 -27.05 -18.08
C PHE A 117 8.46 -25.98 -18.27
N PHE A 118 8.22 -25.61 -19.52
CA PHE A 118 7.15 -24.70 -19.89
C PHE A 118 5.96 -25.50 -20.42
N ILE A 119 4.78 -25.22 -19.87
CA ILE A 119 3.51 -25.79 -20.33
C ILE A 119 2.71 -24.69 -21.00
N THR A 120 1.98 -25.08 -22.05
CA THR A 120 1.02 -24.19 -22.71
C THR A 120 -0.22 -24.04 -21.84
N SER A 121 -0.49 -22.82 -21.40
CA SER A 121 -1.66 -22.51 -20.61
C SER A 121 -2.90 -22.39 -21.52
N TYR A 122 -4.06 -22.08 -20.94
CA TYR A 122 -5.25 -21.77 -21.73
C TYR A 122 -5.17 -20.36 -22.32
N ALA A 123 -5.74 -20.17 -23.52
CA ALA A 123 -5.83 -18.86 -24.14
C ALA A 123 -6.69 -17.93 -23.26
N ARG A 124 -6.11 -16.80 -22.84
CA ARG A 124 -6.76 -15.81 -21.98
C ARG A 124 -7.13 -14.56 -22.77
N PRO A 125 -8.27 -13.92 -22.49
CA PRO A 125 -8.57 -12.60 -23.04
C PRO A 125 -7.55 -11.58 -22.52
N ILE A 126 -7.30 -10.51 -23.30
CA ILE A 126 -6.40 -9.42 -22.89
C ILE A 126 -6.81 -8.88 -21.52
N ARG A 127 -8.11 -8.69 -21.29
CA ARG A 127 -8.64 -8.39 -19.96
C ARG A 127 -8.70 -9.68 -19.11
N PHE A 128 -7.62 -10.03 -18.42
CA PHE A 128 -7.50 -11.34 -17.77
C PHE A 128 -7.69 -11.39 -16.24
N TRP A 129 -7.71 -10.26 -15.52
CA TRP A 129 -7.75 -10.29 -14.05
C TRP A 129 -9.04 -10.98 -13.52
N GLU A 130 -8.87 -12.18 -12.98
CA GLU A 130 -9.94 -13.10 -12.58
C GLU A 130 -10.64 -12.67 -11.28
N ALA A 131 -9.90 -12.06 -10.35
CA ALA A 131 -10.43 -11.52 -9.10
C ALA A 131 -10.40 -9.99 -9.10
N THR A 132 -11.58 -9.36 -9.20
CA THR A 132 -11.70 -7.92 -8.96
C THR A 132 -11.86 -7.67 -7.46
N GLN A 133 -10.74 -7.62 -6.75
CA GLN A 133 -10.73 -7.06 -5.40
C GLN A 133 -11.00 -5.55 -5.52
N LYS A 134 -12.28 -5.20 -5.52
CA LYS A 134 -12.72 -3.81 -5.53
C LYS A 134 -12.52 -3.27 -4.13
N ILE A 135 -11.52 -2.42 -3.97
CA ILE A 135 -11.34 -1.67 -2.74
C ILE A 135 -12.48 -0.66 -2.70
N ARG A 136 -13.35 -0.79 -1.71
CA ARG A 136 -14.44 0.16 -1.50
C ARG A 136 -14.00 1.17 -0.46
N ARG A 137 -14.21 2.44 -0.78
CA ARG A 137 -14.07 3.51 0.20
C ARG A 137 -15.03 3.25 1.36
N ILE A 138 -14.49 3.27 2.57
CA ILE A 138 -15.22 3.21 3.83
C ILE A 138 -15.71 4.63 4.10
N GLU A 139 -17.01 4.86 3.90
CA GLU A 139 -17.70 6.11 4.22
C GLU A 139 -18.72 5.86 5.33
N SER A 140 -19.04 6.89 6.13
CA SER A 140 -20.04 6.78 7.20
C SER A 140 -21.46 6.48 6.66
N THR A 141 -21.71 6.77 5.39
CA THR A 141 -22.96 6.50 4.69
C THR A 141 -23.08 5.06 4.18
N THR A 142 -21.95 4.38 3.92
CA THR A 142 -21.89 3.05 3.31
C THR A 142 -21.57 1.94 4.31
N THR A 143 -21.15 2.31 5.52
CA THR A 143 -20.76 1.37 6.58
C THR A 143 -21.89 1.23 7.60
N PRO A 144 -22.19 0.00 8.06
CA PRO A 144 -23.23 -0.19 9.07
C PRO A 144 -22.80 0.45 10.39
N LEU A 145 -23.74 1.08 11.11
CA LEU A 145 -23.51 1.77 12.38
C LEU A 145 -22.76 0.90 13.41
N MET A 146 -23.07 -0.40 13.45
CA MET A 146 -22.38 -1.37 14.32
C MET A 146 -20.87 -1.48 14.01
N SER A 147 -20.47 -1.35 12.75
CA SER A 147 -19.05 -1.34 12.35
C SER A 147 -18.37 -0.02 12.69
N GLN A 148 -19.12 1.09 12.74
CA GLN A 148 -18.60 2.39 13.16
C GLN A 148 -18.37 2.42 14.68
N LEU A 149 -19.28 1.81 15.45
CA LEU A 149 -19.19 1.71 16.91
C LEU A 149 -18.08 0.77 17.39
N ARG A 150 -17.73 -0.26 16.62
CA ARG A 150 -16.62 -1.18 16.93
C ARG A 150 -15.23 -0.57 16.69
N GLY A 151 -15.16 0.62 16.11
CA GLY A 151 -13.91 1.22 15.66
C GLY A 151 -13.42 0.60 14.35
N VAL A 152 -12.56 1.32 13.65
CA VAL A 152 -11.96 0.89 12.39
C VAL A 152 -10.53 0.42 12.71
N SER A 153 -10.14 -0.77 12.25
CA SER A 153 -8.77 -1.25 12.47
C SER A 153 -7.77 -0.42 11.68
N PHE A 154 -6.51 -0.36 12.12
CA PHE A 154 -5.45 0.33 11.38
C PHE A 154 -5.33 -0.17 9.93
N GLU A 155 -5.40 -1.49 9.72
CA GLU A 155 -5.41 -2.11 8.38
C GLU A 155 -6.57 -1.62 7.51
N GLN A 156 -7.76 -1.46 8.08
CA GLN A 156 -8.92 -0.95 7.37
C GLN A 156 -8.78 0.54 7.04
N VAL A 157 -8.17 1.33 7.92
CA VAL A 157 -7.85 2.73 7.66
C VAL A 157 -6.85 2.85 6.51
N THR A 158 -5.76 2.08 6.55
CA THR A 158 -4.73 2.07 5.50
C THR A 158 -5.33 1.59 4.17
N ALA A 159 -6.13 0.53 4.17
CA ALA A 159 -6.82 0.06 2.97
C ALA A 159 -7.78 1.12 2.40
N ASN A 160 -8.48 1.86 3.25
CA ASN A 160 -9.36 2.95 2.82
C ASN A 160 -8.59 4.13 2.21
N LEU A 161 -7.45 4.49 2.79
CA LEU A 161 -6.58 5.53 2.26
C LEU A 161 -6.02 5.15 0.89
N ASN A 162 -5.55 3.91 0.74
CA ASN A 162 -5.10 3.38 -0.55
C ASN A 162 -6.26 3.37 -1.56
N ALA A 163 -7.48 3.03 -1.14
CA ALA A 163 -8.68 3.11 -2.00
C ALA A 163 -8.88 4.51 -2.59
N ILE A 164 -8.81 5.54 -1.74
CA ILE A 164 -9.00 6.94 -2.12
C ILE A 164 -7.89 7.39 -3.07
N PHE A 165 -6.64 7.02 -2.78
CA PHE A 165 -5.50 7.31 -3.63
C PHE A 165 -5.68 6.72 -5.02
N TYR A 166 -5.97 5.42 -5.12
CA TYR A 166 -6.16 4.74 -6.39
C TYR A 166 -7.38 5.24 -7.16
N GLU A 167 -8.44 5.63 -6.47
CA GLU A 167 -9.61 6.24 -7.10
C GLU A 167 -9.27 7.58 -7.74
N HIS A 168 -8.53 8.44 -7.04
CA HIS A 168 -8.11 9.73 -7.58
C HIS A 168 -7.15 9.55 -8.77
N LEU A 169 -6.18 8.66 -8.62
CA LEU A 169 -5.23 8.30 -9.65
C LEU A 169 -5.93 7.75 -10.91
N ALA A 170 -6.93 6.87 -10.73
CA ALA A 170 -7.75 6.33 -11.81
C ALA A 170 -8.45 7.44 -12.59
N ARG A 171 -9.07 8.40 -11.89
CA ARG A 171 -9.77 9.53 -12.52
C ARG A 171 -8.81 10.46 -13.26
N SER A 172 -7.64 10.72 -12.68
CA SER A 172 -6.60 11.55 -13.31
C SER A 172 -6.12 10.92 -14.62
N LEU A 173 -5.82 9.61 -14.60
CA LEU A 173 -5.48 8.86 -15.80
C LEU A 173 -6.62 8.82 -16.82
N GLN A 174 -7.87 8.63 -16.39
CA GLN A 174 -9.03 8.67 -17.28
C GLN A 174 -9.16 9.99 -18.05
N GLN A 175 -8.80 11.11 -17.43
CA GLN A 175 -8.90 12.43 -18.05
C GLN A 175 -7.73 12.75 -18.99
N ARG A 176 -6.52 12.26 -18.70
CA ARG A 176 -5.29 12.72 -19.37
C ARG A 176 -4.61 11.69 -20.25
N LEU A 177 -4.69 10.40 -19.92
CA LEU A 177 -3.87 9.34 -20.52
C LEU A 177 -3.98 9.30 -22.06
N ALA A 178 -5.20 9.44 -22.60
CA ALA A 178 -5.41 9.47 -24.05
C ALA A 178 -4.74 10.66 -24.74
N GLY A 179 -4.80 11.84 -24.12
CA GLY A 179 -4.13 13.04 -24.62
C GLY A 179 -2.61 12.94 -24.50
N ASP A 180 -2.11 12.44 -23.38
CA ASP A 180 -0.67 12.32 -23.15
C ASP A 180 -0.02 11.28 -24.08
N ILE A 181 -0.72 10.18 -24.40
CA ILE A 181 -0.26 9.21 -25.41
C ILE A 181 -0.26 9.83 -26.81
N ALA A 182 -1.31 10.58 -27.19
CA ALA A 182 -1.37 11.28 -28.48
C ALA A 182 -0.26 12.34 -28.62
N LEU A 183 0.16 12.95 -27.51
CA LEU A 183 1.28 13.89 -27.46
C LEU A 183 2.66 13.21 -27.36
N GLY A 184 2.71 11.87 -27.33
CA GLY A 184 3.95 11.10 -27.21
C GLY A 184 4.66 11.21 -25.85
N ARG A 185 3.98 11.76 -24.83
CA ARG A 185 4.54 11.92 -23.47
C ARG A 185 4.64 10.59 -22.72
N TRP A 186 3.75 9.65 -23.06
CA TRP A 186 3.76 8.30 -22.53
C TRP A 186 4.39 7.35 -23.56
N SER A 187 5.46 6.65 -23.15
CA SER A 187 6.17 5.62 -23.92
C SER A 187 6.58 6.01 -25.35
N GLY A 188 6.81 7.31 -25.63
CA GLY A 188 7.20 7.78 -26.95
C GLY A 188 6.21 7.46 -28.08
N GLY A 189 4.95 7.18 -27.75
CA GLY A 189 3.87 6.89 -28.71
C GLY A 189 3.75 5.43 -29.16
N SER A 190 4.68 4.53 -28.82
CA SER A 190 4.67 3.13 -29.30
C SER A 190 3.87 2.18 -28.39
N LEU A 191 2.59 2.48 -28.17
CA LEU A 191 1.75 1.74 -27.22
C LEU A 191 0.84 0.73 -27.94
N GLN A 192 0.80 -0.51 -27.46
CA GLN A 192 0.00 -1.60 -28.03
C GLN A 192 -1.09 -2.07 -27.07
N HIS A 193 -2.06 -2.80 -27.63
CA HIS A 193 -3.08 -3.49 -26.85
C HIS A 193 -2.42 -4.64 -26.07
N GLY A 194 -2.71 -4.75 -24.77
CA GLY A 194 -2.12 -5.76 -23.89
C GLY A 194 -0.78 -5.36 -23.27
N ASP A 195 -0.27 -4.14 -23.54
CA ASP A 195 0.95 -3.67 -22.89
C ASP A 195 0.71 -3.38 -21.40
N VAL A 196 1.69 -3.76 -20.59
CA VAL A 196 1.67 -3.61 -19.14
C VAL A 196 2.82 -2.69 -18.73
N PHE A 197 2.48 -1.60 -18.05
CA PHE A 197 3.42 -0.63 -17.50
C PHE A 197 3.46 -0.75 -15.99
N ILE A 198 4.66 -0.78 -15.43
CA ILE A 198 4.89 -0.63 -13.99
C ILE A 198 5.32 0.81 -13.77
N LEU A 199 4.53 1.54 -13.00
CA LEU A 199 4.86 2.89 -12.57
C LEU A 199 5.39 2.80 -11.13
N ALA A 200 6.65 3.19 -10.99
CA ALA A 200 7.38 3.19 -9.74
C ALA A 200 7.54 4.63 -9.25
N SER A 201 7.12 4.88 -8.02
CA SER A 201 7.41 6.08 -7.23
C SER A 201 8.12 5.66 -5.95
N ASP A 202 8.79 6.59 -5.27
CA ASP A 202 9.60 6.29 -4.06
C ASP A 202 8.85 5.50 -2.97
N GLU A 203 7.53 5.72 -2.85
CA GLU A 203 6.68 5.09 -1.82
C GLU A 203 5.65 4.09 -2.37
N LEU A 204 5.31 4.17 -3.65
CA LEU A 204 4.15 3.47 -4.22
C LEU A 204 4.49 2.90 -5.60
N HIS A 205 4.13 1.63 -5.81
CA HIS A 205 4.28 0.93 -7.07
C HIS A 205 2.93 0.45 -7.55
N PHE A 206 2.61 0.73 -8.80
CA PHE A 206 1.35 0.25 -9.38
C PHE A 206 1.50 -0.11 -10.85
N LEU A 207 0.64 -1.02 -11.27
CA LEU A 207 0.62 -1.60 -12.60
C LEU A 207 -0.55 -1.00 -13.38
N VAL A 208 -0.27 -0.55 -14.61
CA VAL A 208 -1.26 -0.08 -15.58
C VAL A 208 -1.23 -1.01 -16.79
N HIS A 209 -2.32 -1.73 -17.00
CA HIS A 209 -2.52 -2.62 -18.13
C HIS A 209 -3.45 -1.99 -19.16
N ILE A 210 -2.97 -1.84 -20.38
CA ILE A 210 -3.75 -1.31 -21.50
C ILE A 210 -4.57 -2.44 -22.13
N ILE A 211 -5.90 -2.31 -22.14
CA ILE A 211 -6.78 -3.31 -22.77
C ILE A 211 -6.98 -2.99 -24.25
N GLU A 212 -7.37 -1.75 -24.55
CA GLU A 212 -7.73 -1.35 -25.91
C GLU A 212 -7.27 0.08 -26.18
N VAL A 213 -6.80 0.29 -27.42
CA VAL A 213 -6.25 1.54 -27.92
C VAL A 213 -6.78 1.73 -29.33
N GLY A 214 -7.40 2.88 -29.59
CA GLY A 214 -7.81 3.23 -30.95
C GLY A 214 -8.58 4.55 -30.99
N ASN A 215 -8.35 5.33 -32.05
CA ASN A 215 -9.10 6.56 -32.35
C ASN A 215 -9.24 7.53 -31.15
N GLY A 216 -8.17 7.71 -30.37
CA GLY A 216 -8.18 8.58 -29.19
C GLY A 216 -8.93 8.03 -27.97
N LEU A 217 -9.48 6.81 -28.04
CA LEU A 217 -10.02 6.08 -26.92
C LEU A 217 -8.98 5.09 -26.38
N ILE A 218 -8.83 5.07 -25.06
CA ILE A 218 -7.95 4.14 -24.36
C ILE A 218 -8.71 3.56 -23.19
N THR A 219 -8.71 2.23 -23.10
CA THR A 219 -9.23 1.52 -21.93
C THR A 219 -8.07 0.84 -21.22
N PHE A 220 -8.02 1.01 -19.91
CA PHE A 220 -6.96 0.49 -19.08
C PHE A 220 -7.52 -0.10 -17.79
N GLN A 221 -6.72 -0.96 -17.17
CA GLN A 221 -6.91 -1.48 -15.83
C GLN A 221 -5.70 -1.13 -14.99
N MET A 222 -5.93 -0.79 -13.73
CA MET A 222 -4.88 -0.45 -12.79
C MET A 222 -4.94 -1.35 -11.56
N ARG A 223 -3.77 -1.68 -11.02
CA ARG A 223 -3.60 -2.50 -9.82
C ARG A 223 -2.44 -1.95 -8.99
N GLY A 224 -2.70 -1.65 -7.72
CA GLY A 224 -1.64 -1.37 -6.75
C GLY A 224 -0.85 -2.61 -6.38
N LEU A 225 0.46 -2.46 -6.19
CA LEU A 225 1.37 -3.54 -5.75
C LEU A 225 1.62 -3.52 -4.23
N GLU A 226 1.22 -2.46 -3.53
CA GLU A 226 1.46 -2.24 -2.09
C GLU A 226 0.45 -2.92 -1.13
N PHE A 227 -0.48 -3.72 -1.63
CA PHE A 227 -1.41 -4.43 -0.75
C PHE A 227 -0.68 -5.54 -0.02
N ALA A 228 -0.88 -5.63 1.32
CA ALA A 228 -0.43 -6.69 2.23
C ALA A 228 0.00 -7.96 1.47
N GLY A 229 1.24 -7.93 1.01
CA GLY A 229 1.77 -8.89 0.06
C GLY A 229 2.37 -10.06 0.82
N THR A 230 2.45 -11.20 0.18
CA THR A 230 3.39 -12.23 0.64
C THR A 230 4.81 -11.69 0.56
N TYR A 231 5.74 -12.26 1.33
CA TYR A 231 7.17 -11.89 1.31
C TYR A 231 7.74 -11.75 -0.12
N CYS A 232 7.25 -12.55 -1.07
CA CYS A 232 7.65 -12.47 -2.47
C CYS A 232 7.24 -11.15 -3.16
N HIS A 233 6.05 -10.60 -2.86
CA HIS A 233 5.62 -9.31 -3.41
C HIS A 233 6.45 -8.15 -2.85
N GLU A 234 6.81 -8.21 -1.57
CA GLU A 234 7.68 -7.20 -0.94
C GLU A 234 9.10 -7.26 -1.51
N GLN A 235 9.63 -8.47 -1.73
CA GLN A 235 10.93 -8.65 -2.37
C GLN A 235 10.94 -8.17 -3.84
N GLU A 236 9.87 -8.42 -4.59
CA GLU A 236 9.72 -7.91 -5.97
C GLU A 236 9.62 -6.37 -6.00
N SER A 237 8.84 -5.78 -5.09
CA SER A 237 8.73 -4.33 -4.93
C SER A 237 10.05 -3.67 -4.55
N ASN A 238 10.81 -4.29 -3.63
CA ASN A 238 12.13 -3.81 -3.24
C ASN A 238 13.15 -3.94 -4.38
N GLY A 239 13.06 -5.01 -5.17
CA GLY A 239 13.87 -5.17 -6.38
C GLY A 239 13.62 -4.09 -7.44
N LEU A 240 12.40 -3.54 -7.53
CA LEU A 240 12.07 -2.40 -8.39
C LEU A 240 12.67 -1.08 -7.86
N ASN A 241 12.69 -0.87 -6.54
CA ASN A 241 13.31 0.29 -5.91
C ASN A 241 14.84 0.30 -6.03
N GLU A 242 15.48 -0.88 -5.98
CA GLU A 242 16.93 -1.02 -6.13
C GLU A 242 17.42 -0.79 -7.57
N ALA A 243 16.51 -0.78 -8.55
CA ALA A 243 16.86 -0.84 -9.95
C ALA A 243 16.94 0.55 -10.60
N HIS A 244 18.18 0.91 -11.00
CA HIS A 244 18.56 1.80 -12.12
C HIS A 244 19.18 3.17 -11.81
N GLN A 245 19.44 3.51 -10.56
CA GLN A 245 20.43 4.55 -10.28
C GLN A 245 21.77 3.88 -9.90
N LEU A 246 22.80 4.15 -10.70
CA LEU A 246 24.23 4.20 -10.31
C LEU A 246 25.24 3.12 -10.78
N ASP A 247 24.96 2.22 -11.72
CA ASP A 247 26.07 1.47 -12.33
C ASP A 247 26.68 2.22 -13.54
N ARG A 248 27.35 3.35 -13.26
CA ARG A 248 28.08 4.18 -14.26
C ARG A 248 29.43 3.59 -14.69
N GLY A 249 29.77 2.39 -14.23
CA GLY A 249 30.99 1.71 -14.62
C GLY A 249 30.86 1.06 -16.01
N LEU A 250 31.98 1.02 -16.74
CA LEU A 250 32.27 0.03 -17.78
C LEU A 250 33.48 -0.78 -17.27
N CYS A 251 33.26 -2.03 -16.84
CA CYS A 251 34.31 -2.98 -16.40
C CYS A 251 35.58 -2.33 -15.77
N CYS A 252 35.42 -1.60 -14.67
CA CYS A 252 36.47 -0.91 -13.88
C CYS A 252 36.78 0.56 -14.24
N CYS A 253 36.12 1.18 -15.24
CA CYS A 253 36.28 2.60 -15.55
C CYS A 253 34.96 3.37 -15.39
N THR A 254 34.97 4.50 -14.69
CA THR A 254 33.84 5.42 -14.60
C THR A 254 33.81 6.33 -15.83
N VAL A 255 32.86 6.10 -16.74
CA VAL A 255 32.66 6.96 -17.90
C VAL A 255 31.55 7.96 -17.56
N ASN A 256 31.81 9.26 -17.78
CA ASN A 256 30.80 10.29 -17.62
C ASN A 256 29.85 10.28 -18.82
N TYR A 257 28.73 9.60 -18.65
CA TYR A 257 27.61 9.65 -19.60
C TYR A 257 26.81 10.96 -19.38
N PRO A 258 26.29 11.59 -20.45
CA PRO A 258 25.29 12.64 -20.32
C PRO A 258 24.06 12.09 -19.60
N SER A 259 23.38 12.95 -18.83
CA SER A 259 22.31 12.59 -17.88
C SER A 259 21.14 11.81 -18.46
N GLU A 260 20.94 11.86 -19.79
CA GLU A 260 19.82 11.22 -20.50
C GLU A 260 20.19 9.87 -21.14
N THR A 261 21.45 9.43 -21.01
CA THR A 261 21.91 8.16 -21.60
C THR A 261 22.22 7.11 -20.54
N LEU A 262 21.67 5.90 -20.74
CA LEU A 262 22.01 4.75 -19.93
C LEU A 262 23.49 4.38 -20.14
N SER A 263 24.18 3.98 -19.07
CA SER A 263 25.52 3.39 -19.20
C SER A 263 25.45 2.11 -20.03
N VAL A 264 26.54 1.73 -20.70
CA VAL A 264 26.57 0.49 -21.50
C VAL A 264 26.24 -0.73 -20.63
N ASN A 265 26.74 -0.75 -19.39
CA ASN A 265 26.42 -1.81 -18.43
C ASN A 265 24.95 -1.81 -18.02
N ALA A 266 24.34 -0.65 -17.77
CA ALA A 266 22.92 -0.55 -17.47
C ALA A 266 22.05 -0.95 -18.67
N ALA A 267 22.41 -0.54 -19.89
CA ALA A 267 21.71 -0.89 -21.12
C ALA A 267 21.80 -2.41 -21.43
N LEU A 268 22.95 -3.03 -21.19
CA LEU A 268 23.14 -4.48 -21.32
C LEU A 268 22.36 -5.24 -20.24
N ARG A 269 22.37 -4.78 -18.99
CA ARG A 269 21.58 -5.39 -17.90
C ARG A 269 20.08 -5.25 -18.12
N LEU A 270 19.60 -4.10 -18.60
CA LEU A 270 18.19 -3.88 -18.94
C LEU A 270 17.72 -4.79 -20.07
N ARG A 271 18.53 -4.92 -21.13
CA ARG A 271 18.27 -5.92 -22.19
C ARG A 271 18.25 -7.35 -21.64
N TRP A 272 18.92 -7.58 -20.51
CA TRP A 272 18.99 -8.85 -19.79
C TRP A 272 17.97 -8.97 -18.64
N LEU A 273 16.94 -8.13 -18.55
CA LEU A 273 15.89 -8.27 -17.52
C LEU A 273 14.48 -8.44 -18.09
N ALA A 274 14.33 -8.58 -19.42
CA ALA A 274 13.06 -8.60 -20.18
C ALA A 274 12.20 -7.33 -20.05
N TRP A 275 12.39 -6.56 -18.98
CA TRP A 275 11.85 -5.23 -18.79
C TRP A 275 12.55 -4.22 -19.68
N GLN A 276 11.79 -3.63 -20.60
CA GLN A 276 12.23 -2.44 -21.30
C GLN A 276 12.01 -1.24 -20.40
N PHE A 277 13.09 -0.63 -19.91
CA PHE A 277 12.98 0.60 -19.16
C PHE A 277 12.57 1.76 -20.08
N VAL A 278 11.40 2.31 -19.81
CA VAL A 278 10.88 3.50 -20.48
C VAL A 278 11.23 4.69 -19.58
N HIS A 279 12.31 5.38 -19.90
CA HIS A 279 12.91 6.41 -19.04
C HIS A 279 12.09 7.71 -18.93
N THR A 280 10.94 7.84 -19.59
CA THR A 280 10.19 9.10 -19.58
C THR A 280 9.55 9.33 -18.21
N PRO A 281 10.00 10.32 -17.40
CA PRO A 281 9.34 10.63 -16.14
C PRO A 281 7.93 11.09 -16.45
N TYR A 282 6.94 10.34 -15.95
CA TYR A 282 5.54 10.64 -16.18
C TYR A 282 4.94 11.23 -14.90
N THR A 283 4.64 12.52 -14.94
CA THR A 283 4.07 13.24 -13.81
C THR A 283 2.55 13.10 -13.82
N ILE A 284 2.02 12.38 -12.84
CA ILE A 284 0.57 12.29 -12.61
C ILE A 284 0.23 13.19 -11.44
N GLU A 285 -0.89 13.92 -11.54
CA GLU A 285 -1.49 14.56 -10.37
C GLU A 285 -1.97 13.47 -9.43
N GLY A 286 -1.12 13.19 -8.43
CA GLY A 286 -1.41 12.31 -7.32
C GLY A 286 -2.11 13.06 -6.21
N TYR A 287 -2.76 12.29 -5.35
CA TYR A 287 -3.30 12.77 -4.10
C TYR A 287 -2.25 12.58 -3.00
N GLN A 288 -1.78 13.66 -2.38
CA GLN A 288 -0.90 13.55 -1.21
C GLN A 288 -1.74 13.29 0.04
N LEU A 289 -1.49 12.15 0.69
CA LEU A 289 -2.14 11.73 1.94
C LEU A 289 -2.00 12.77 3.08
N ILE A 290 -1.00 13.64 2.98
CA ILE A 290 -0.62 14.61 4.00
C ILE A 290 -1.69 15.73 4.15
N ASP A 291 -2.50 15.98 3.13
CA ASP A 291 -3.51 17.07 3.15
C ASP A 291 -4.84 16.70 3.83
N HIS A 292 -5.06 15.42 4.16
CA HIS A 292 -6.28 14.95 4.85
C HIS A 292 -6.04 14.19 6.16
N SER A 293 -4.78 13.87 6.48
CA SER A 293 -4.41 13.22 7.74
C SER A 293 -4.58 14.13 8.95
N ALA A 294 -4.83 15.41 8.73
CA ALA A 294 -5.25 16.36 9.74
C ALA A 294 -6.79 16.36 9.88
N ALA A 295 -7.53 17.18 9.13
CA ALA A 295 -8.91 17.54 9.48
C ALA A 295 -9.92 16.39 9.69
N THR A 296 -9.78 15.26 8.98
CA THR A 296 -10.67 14.09 9.09
C THR A 296 -10.22 13.04 10.12
N SER A 297 -8.92 12.98 10.43
CA SER A 297 -8.40 12.20 11.58
C SER A 297 -8.50 13.01 12.90
N LEU A 298 -8.57 14.33 12.78
CA LEU A 298 -8.51 15.29 13.89
C LEU A 298 -9.87 15.62 14.54
N GLN A 299 -10.98 14.95 14.22
CA GLN A 299 -12.20 15.08 15.05
C GLN A 299 -12.01 14.53 16.47
N LEU A 300 -10.93 13.80 16.74
CA LEU A 300 -10.51 13.33 18.07
C LEU A 300 -9.30 14.09 18.66
N THR A 301 -8.68 15.03 17.95
CA THR A 301 -7.39 15.61 18.36
C THR A 301 -7.40 17.03 18.89
N ASP A 302 -8.50 17.77 18.82
CA ASP A 302 -8.57 19.03 19.59
C ASP A 302 -8.50 18.74 21.10
N LEU A 303 -9.05 17.60 21.54
CA LEU A 303 -8.85 17.07 22.90
C LEU A 303 -7.44 16.51 23.09
N ARG A 304 -6.86 15.80 22.11
CA ARG A 304 -5.49 15.26 22.23
C ARG A 304 -4.42 16.35 22.24
N LYS A 305 -4.60 17.48 21.53
CA LYS A 305 -3.70 18.65 21.57
C LYS A 305 -3.79 19.37 22.92
N LEU A 306 -4.99 19.49 23.49
CA LEU A 306 -5.17 19.99 24.85
C LEU A 306 -4.48 19.05 25.87
N VAL A 307 -4.67 17.74 25.73
CA VAL A 307 -4.06 16.72 26.59
C VAL A 307 -2.54 16.65 26.41
N LEU A 308 -2.00 16.77 25.18
CA LEU A 308 -0.56 16.84 24.91
C LEU A 308 0.04 18.15 25.42
N ALA A 309 -0.63 19.28 25.29
CA ALA A 309 -0.19 20.54 25.86
C ALA A 309 -0.17 20.48 27.40
N LEU A 310 -1.20 19.90 28.01
CA LEU A 310 -1.26 19.64 29.45
C LEU A 310 -0.21 18.61 29.89
N PHE A 311 0.05 17.58 29.08
CA PHE A 311 1.06 16.54 29.32
C PHE A 311 2.49 17.09 29.22
N ILE A 312 2.76 17.96 28.25
CA ILE A 312 4.06 18.64 28.10
C ILE A 312 4.25 19.66 29.23
N GLN A 313 3.21 20.42 29.60
CA GLN A 313 3.27 21.28 30.78
C GLN A 313 3.46 20.49 32.08
N ALA A 314 2.83 19.32 32.21
CA ALA A 314 2.94 18.44 33.38
C ALA A 314 4.32 17.77 33.48
N SER A 315 4.87 17.30 32.35
CA SER A 315 6.20 16.67 32.31
C SER A 315 7.32 17.68 32.56
N LEU A 316 7.19 18.91 32.04
CA LEU A 316 8.10 20.02 32.38
C LEU A 316 8.02 20.40 33.85
N LEU A 317 6.82 20.45 34.46
CA LEU A 317 6.67 20.73 35.89
C LEU A 317 7.23 19.60 36.76
N ALA A 318 7.00 18.34 36.38
CA ALA A 318 7.56 17.18 37.08
C ALA A 318 9.10 17.17 37.01
N PHE A 319 9.67 17.50 35.85
CA PHE A 319 11.12 17.63 35.65
C PHE A 319 11.73 18.80 36.45
N LEU A 320 10.98 19.88 36.65
CA LEU A 320 11.44 21.05 37.42
C LEU A 320 11.32 20.88 38.94
N HIS A 321 10.43 20.00 39.42
CA HIS A 321 10.11 19.87 40.85
C HIS A 321 10.60 18.56 41.52
N CYS A 322 10.98 17.53 40.75
CA CYS A 322 11.51 16.27 41.27
C CYS A 322 12.85 15.93 40.59
N VAL A 323 13.93 16.06 41.35
CA VAL A 323 15.33 15.84 40.93
C VAL A 323 15.65 14.33 40.77
N PRO A 324 16.89 13.98 40.36
CA PRO A 324 17.22 13.23 39.17
C PRO A 324 17.21 11.70 39.38
N SER A 325 17.24 10.94 38.28
CA SER A 325 17.45 9.49 38.20
C SER A 325 16.34 8.60 38.78
N VAL A 326 15.46 8.02 37.94
CA VAL A 326 15.15 6.56 37.85
C VAL A 326 14.43 6.27 36.50
N ALA A 327 14.68 5.07 35.96
CA ALA A 327 14.30 4.36 34.73
C ALA A 327 12.81 4.35 34.25
N PRO A 328 12.51 3.84 33.02
CA PRO A 328 11.28 4.15 32.27
C PRO A 328 10.01 3.38 32.67
N LEU A 329 10.03 2.50 33.67
CA LEU A 329 8.84 1.73 34.11
C LEU A 329 7.84 2.58 34.95
N ILE A 330 8.25 3.77 35.40
CA ILE A 330 7.45 4.69 36.24
C ILE A 330 6.56 5.63 35.40
N THR A 331 6.63 5.55 34.07
CA THR A 331 5.95 6.50 33.17
C THR A 331 4.42 6.40 33.24
N CYS A 332 3.80 5.22 33.37
CA CYS A 332 2.33 5.12 33.47
C CYS A 332 1.80 5.56 34.85
N LEU A 333 2.49 5.17 35.93
CA LEU A 333 2.12 5.52 37.31
C LEU A 333 2.22 7.02 37.58
N SER A 334 3.27 7.64 37.01
CA SER A 334 3.43 9.10 37.07
C SER A 334 2.33 9.85 36.32
N CYS A 335 1.73 9.28 35.26
CA CYS A 335 0.70 9.96 34.46
C CYS A 335 -0.62 10.12 35.23
N ILE A 336 -1.15 9.05 35.82
CA ILE A 336 -2.41 9.11 36.57
C ILE A 336 -2.25 10.02 37.78
N GLN A 337 -1.16 9.86 38.55
CA GLN A 337 -0.86 10.71 39.70
C GLN A 337 -0.76 12.20 39.31
N CYS A 338 -0.17 12.53 38.16
CA CYS A 338 -0.13 13.90 37.66
C CYS A 338 -1.51 14.45 37.30
N VAL A 339 -2.34 13.67 36.58
CA VAL A 339 -3.70 14.10 36.24
C VAL A 339 -4.54 14.35 37.49
N LEU A 340 -4.41 13.50 38.50
CA LEU A 340 -5.09 13.66 39.79
C LEU A 340 -4.64 14.92 40.52
N TYR A 341 -3.34 15.22 40.50
CA TYR A 341 -2.79 16.46 41.07
C TYR A 341 -3.40 17.72 40.43
N PHE A 342 -3.56 17.75 39.10
CA PHE A 342 -4.19 18.86 38.40
C PHE A 342 -5.70 18.92 38.63
N THR A 343 -6.37 17.77 38.68
CA THR A 343 -7.81 17.68 38.98
C THR A 343 -8.13 18.36 40.31
N VAL A 344 -7.33 18.06 41.34
CA VAL A 344 -7.51 18.63 42.68
C VAL A 344 -7.21 20.14 42.73
N ARG A 345 -6.49 20.68 41.74
CA ARG A 345 -6.14 22.11 41.62
C ARG A 345 -7.01 22.88 40.63
N LEU A 346 -8.04 22.25 40.07
CA LEU A 346 -8.98 22.93 39.18
C LEU A 346 -9.59 24.17 39.86
N PRO A 347 -9.70 25.30 39.14
CA PRO A 347 -10.38 26.48 39.66
C PRO A 347 -11.88 26.19 39.81
N ASN A 348 -12.45 26.69 40.91
CA ASN A 348 -13.86 26.53 41.27
C ASN A 348 -14.30 25.05 41.39
N LEU A 349 -13.42 24.18 41.90
CA LEU A 349 -13.68 22.73 41.99
C LEU A 349 -14.97 22.42 42.76
N ALA A 350 -15.27 23.12 43.86
CA ALA A 350 -16.52 22.93 44.61
C ALA A 350 -17.77 23.12 43.73
N SER A 351 -17.88 24.24 43.02
CA SER A 351 -19.02 24.49 42.12
C SER A 351 -19.15 23.48 40.98
N ARG A 352 -18.02 22.90 40.54
CA ARG A 352 -18.00 21.87 39.49
C ARG A 352 -18.45 20.51 40.04
N LEU A 353 -18.08 20.20 41.28
CA LEU A 353 -18.57 19.01 41.97
C LEU A 353 -20.08 19.10 42.18
N ASP A 354 -20.60 20.26 42.56
CA ASP A 354 -22.05 20.49 42.68
C ASP A 354 -22.76 20.35 41.33
N ALA A 355 -22.20 20.90 40.25
CA ALA A 355 -22.78 20.77 38.92
C ALA A 355 -22.73 19.34 38.35
N LEU A 356 -21.81 18.50 38.84
CA LEU A 356 -21.60 17.13 38.38
C LEU A 356 -22.15 16.08 39.35
N SER A 357 -22.76 16.49 40.47
CA SER A 357 -23.18 15.59 41.55
C SER A 357 -24.04 14.44 41.06
N ASP A 358 -25.07 14.75 40.28
CA ASP A 358 -26.07 13.79 39.82
C ASP A 358 -25.43 12.75 38.89
N VAL A 359 -24.57 13.19 37.97
CA VAL A 359 -23.87 12.32 37.02
C VAL A 359 -22.85 11.43 37.72
N LEU A 360 -22.11 11.99 38.69
CA LEU A 360 -21.08 11.26 39.42
C LEU A 360 -21.69 10.17 40.31
N LEU A 361 -22.81 10.49 40.97
CA LEU A 361 -23.54 9.52 41.79
C LEU A 361 -24.16 8.42 40.93
N GLU A 362 -24.86 8.77 39.85
CA GLU A 362 -25.54 7.78 39.01
C GLU A 362 -24.58 6.79 38.32
N LYS A 363 -23.44 7.30 37.81
CA LYS A 363 -22.55 6.50 36.95
C LYS A 363 -21.41 5.82 37.68
N PHE A 364 -20.89 6.43 38.75
CA PHE A 364 -19.63 6.00 39.36
C PHE A 364 -19.78 5.59 40.82
N THR A 365 -20.97 5.67 41.43
CA THR A 365 -21.20 5.18 42.80
C THR A 365 -22.15 3.98 42.83
N GLY A 366 -21.85 3.01 43.69
CA GLY A 366 -22.57 1.73 43.81
C GLY A 366 -21.68 0.51 43.56
N ASP A 367 -21.92 -0.59 44.28
CA ASP A 367 -21.10 -1.80 44.21
C ASP A 367 -21.22 -2.54 42.86
N ASP A 368 -22.33 -2.31 42.14
CA ASP A 368 -22.61 -2.89 40.81
C ASP A 368 -21.93 -2.12 39.66
N LYS A 369 -21.23 -1.02 39.95
CA LYS A 369 -20.59 -0.15 38.95
C LYS A 369 -19.12 -0.54 38.75
N LEU A 370 -18.91 -1.49 37.84
CA LEU A 370 -17.63 -2.04 37.43
C LEU A 370 -17.33 -1.69 35.97
N ASP A 371 -16.10 -1.29 35.67
CA ASP A 371 -15.66 -0.95 34.32
C ASP A 371 -14.78 -2.08 33.75
N LEU A 372 -15.32 -2.78 32.75
CA LEU A 372 -14.74 -3.98 32.12
C LEU A 372 -14.08 -3.68 30.76
N ASP A 373 -13.71 -2.43 30.52
CA ASP A 373 -13.07 -2.04 29.27
C ASP A 373 -11.77 -2.84 29.06
N PRO A 374 -11.58 -3.51 27.90
CA PRO A 374 -10.38 -4.30 27.62
C PRO A 374 -9.08 -3.48 27.57
N VAL A 375 -9.18 -2.15 27.61
CA VAL A 375 -8.02 -1.26 27.78
C VAL A 375 -7.34 -1.46 29.14
N PHE A 376 -8.08 -1.86 30.18
CA PHE A 376 -7.51 -2.05 31.52
C PHE A 376 -6.82 -3.41 31.66
N SER A 377 -5.64 -3.43 32.29
CA SER A 377 -4.86 -4.65 32.46
C SER A 377 -4.07 -4.63 33.76
N LYS A 378 -4.01 -5.79 34.42
CA LYS A 378 -3.15 -6.04 35.60
C LYS A 378 -1.68 -5.62 35.37
N THR A 379 -1.20 -5.66 34.13
CA THR A 379 0.20 -5.32 33.81
C THR A 379 0.47 -3.82 33.92
N PHE A 380 -0.54 -2.97 33.67
CA PHE A 380 -0.38 -1.53 33.57
C PHE A 380 -1.19 -0.74 34.61
N ASP A 381 -2.23 -1.34 35.18
CA ASP A 381 -3.17 -0.73 36.12
C ASP A 381 -3.04 -1.38 37.51
N GLU A 382 -2.57 -0.62 38.49
CA GLU A 382 -2.43 -1.10 39.87
C GLU A 382 -3.77 -1.27 40.60
N ASP A 383 -4.80 -0.56 40.15
CA ASP A 383 -6.17 -0.65 40.65
C ASP A 383 -7.03 -1.68 39.91
N TYR A 384 -6.42 -2.54 39.09
CA TYR A 384 -7.10 -3.64 38.43
C TYR A 384 -7.51 -4.72 39.44
N ASP A 385 -8.79 -5.10 39.41
CA ASP A 385 -9.35 -6.17 40.24
C ASP A 385 -9.47 -7.46 39.43
N GLU A 386 -8.65 -8.45 39.79
CA GLU A 386 -8.62 -9.77 39.15
C GLU A 386 -9.89 -10.58 39.36
N HIS A 387 -10.63 -10.34 40.45
CA HIS A 387 -11.84 -11.10 40.76
C HIS A 387 -13.00 -10.72 39.85
N VAL A 388 -13.02 -9.45 39.42
CA VAL A 388 -14.07 -8.88 38.56
C VAL A 388 -13.58 -8.71 37.11
N ALA A 389 -12.27 -8.88 36.87
CA ALA A 389 -11.60 -8.66 35.58
C ALA A 389 -11.83 -7.25 35.04
N GLY A 390 -11.67 -6.25 35.90
CA GLY A 390 -11.86 -4.84 35.53
C GLY A 390 -11.44 -3.89 36.64
N VAL A 391 -11.82 -2.62 36.50
CA VAL A 391 -11.50 -1.58 37.48
C VAL A 391 -12.74 -1.17 38.25
N THR A 392 -12.63 -1.10 39.56
CA THR A 392 -13.70 -0.63 40.45
C THR A 392 -13.30 0.65 41.17
N ARG A 393 -14.31 1.47 41.53
CA ARG A 393 -14.08 2.69 42.32
C ARG A 393 -13.41 2.37 43.67
N VAL A 394 -13.80 1.26 44.30
CA VAL A 394 -13.25 0.84 45.60
C VAL A 394 -11.75 0.59 45.49
N GLN A 395 -11.33 -0.16 44.48
CA GLN A 395 -9.92 -0.47 44.26
C GLN A 395 -9.14 0.79 43.82
N PHE A 396 -9.74 1.67 43.02
CA PHE A 396 -9.15 2.96 42.66
C PHE A 396 -8.89 3.86 43.88
N VAL A 397 -9.87 3.99 44.78
CA VAL A 397 -9.73 4.81 46.00
C VAL A 397 -8.69 4.20 46.94
N ARG A 398 -8.59 2.87 47.00
CA ARG A 398 -7.56 2.17 47.78
C ARG A 398 -6.15 2.49 47.30
N VAL A 399 -5.93 2.54 45.99
CA VAL A 399 -4.61 2.78 45.39
C VAL A 399 -4.25 4.28 45.37
N TYR A 400 -5.16 5.14 44.91
CA TYR A 400 -4.87 6.56 44.65
C TYR A 400 -5.42 7.53 45.70
N GLY A 401 -6.24 7.07 46.63
CA GLY A 401 -6.93 7.94 47.60
C GLY A 401 -5.98 8.73 48.50
N GLU A 402 -4.87 8.12 48.96
CA GLU A 402 -3.87 8.82 49.78
C GLU A 402 -3.18 9.95 48.99
N TRP A 403 -2.82 9.69 47.73
CA TRP A 403 -2.25 10.69 46.84
C TRP A 403 -3.21 11.87 46.59
N ILE A 404 -4.49 11.60 46.36
CA ILE A 404 -5.51 12.64 46.16
C ILE A 404 -5.62 13.53 47.41
N ARG A 405 -5.67 12.91 48.61
CA ARG A 405 -5.73 13.65 49.89
C ARG A 405 -4.48 14.51 50.11
N TYR A 406 -3.30 13.96 49.81
CA TYR A 406 -2.04 14.69 49.87
C TYR A 406 -2.03 15.91 48.92
N CYS A 407 -2.50 15.73 47.68
CA CYS A 407 -2.63 16.83 46.71
C CYS A 407 -3.60 17.92 47.19
N LEU A 408 -4.70 17.52 47.84
CA LEU A 408 -5.73 18.41 48.35
C LEU A 408 -5.22 19.26 49.51
N GLN A 409 -4.49 18.66 50.45
CA GLN A 409 -3.88 19.36 51.58
C GLN A 409 -2.87 20.42 51.13
N ARG A 410 -2.17 20.19 50.01
CA ARG A 410 -1.23 21.16 49.42
C ARG A 410 -1.87 22.19 48.49
N SER A 411 -3.19 22.15 48.32
CA SER A 411 -3.92 23.12 47.50
C SER A 411 -4.41 24.29 48.35
N LEU A 412 -3.85 25.48 48.11
CA LEU A 412 -4.23 26.71 48.83
C LEU A 412 -5.69 27.14 48.61
N ARG A 413 -6.37 26.63 47.58
CA ARG A 413 -7.72 27.05 47.18
C ARG A 413 -8.82 26.04 47.52
N ASN A 414 -8.46 24.75 47.60
CA ASN A 414 -9.43 23.65 47.61
C ASN A 414 -9.31 22.77 48.88
N CYS A 415 -8.51 23.15 49.88
CA CYS A 415 -8.21 22.33 51.06
C CYS A 415 -9.43 22.00 51.94
N SER A 416 -10.57 22.69 51.76
CA SER A 416 -11.81 22.50 52.53
C SER A 416 -12.82 21.54 51.88
N ILE A 417 -12.49 20.92 50.74
CA ILE A 417 -13.38 20.00 50.03
C ILE A 417 -13.36 18.63 50.72
N ASP A 418 -14.51 17.96 50.77
CA ASP A 418 -14.61 16.62 51.36
C ASP A 418 -13.76 15.60 50.58
N SER A 419 -12.95 14.84 51.31
CA SER A 419 -12.03 13.81 50.79
C SER A 419 -12.26 12.43 51.43
N THR A 420 -13.46 12.21 51.99
CA THR A 420 -13.90 10.88 52.43
C THR A 420 -13.92 9.89 51.26
N GLU A 421 -13.89 8.58 51.55
CA GLU A 421 -13.90 7.54 50.52
C GLU A 421 -15.17 7.53 49.67
N GLN A 422 -16.26 8.12 50.17
CA GLN A 422 -17.54 8.26 49.45
C GLN A 422 -17.74 9.66 48.83
N SER A 423 -16.76 10.55 48.98
CA SER A 423 -16.87 11.92 48.47
C SER A 423 -17.02 11.97 46.94
N LEU A 424 -17.71 13.01 46.46
CA LEU A 424 -17.83 13.34 45.05
C LEU A 424 -16.46 13.62 44.41
N LEU A 425 -15.50 14.11 45.19
CA LEU A 425 -14.12 14.32 44.75
C LEU A 425 -13.46 13.01 44.32
N MET A 426 -13.61 11.95 45.13
CA MET A 426 -13.05 10.63 44.80
C MET A 426 -13.70 10.04 43.55
N SER A 427 -15.02 10.24 43.38
CA SER A 427 -15.74 9.79 42.18
C SER A 427 -15.33 10.57 40.92
N LEU A 428 -15.09 11.88 41.04
CA LEU A 428 -14.58 12.69 39.94
C LEU A 428 -13.16 12.28 39.54
N CYS A 429 -12.28 12.09 40.51
CA CYS A 429 -10.91 11.60 40.30
C CYS A 429 -10.90 10.23 39.63
N TYR A 430 -11.79 9.33 40.04
CA TYR A 430 -11.97 8.03 39.39
C TYR A 430 -12.41 8.17 37.93
N ALA A 431 -13.45 8.97 37.65
CA ALA A 431 -13.94 9.19 36.30
C ALA A 431 -12.86 9.79 35.37
N ILE A 432 -12.09 10.76 35.87
CA ILE A 432 -10.98 11.37 35.12
C ILE A 432 -9.84 10.38 34.93
N GLY A 433 -9.55 9.53 35.93
CA GLY A 433 -8.57 8.45 35.82
C GLY A 433 -8.92 7.42 34.73
N LEU A 434 -10.19 6.99 34.66
CA LEU A 434 -10.69 6.11 33.61
C LEU A 434 -10.58 6.77 32.23
N LEU A 435 -11.03 8.02 32.10
CA LEU A 435 -10.94 8.78 30.85
C LEU A 435 -9.48 8.91 30.37
N SER A 436 -8.59 9.27 31.28
CA SER A 436 -7.17 9.47 30.97
C SER A 436 -6.52 8.19 30.46
N ARG A 437 -6.82 7.05 31.10
CA ARG A 437 -6.33 5.74 30.67
C ARG A 437 -6.89 5.31 29.33
N ARG A 438 -8.18 5.52 29.05
CA ARG A 438 -8.76 5.27 27.72
C ARG A 438 -8.11 6.11 26.63
N CYS A 439 -7.78 7.37 26.93
CA CYS A 439 -7.04 8.23 26.02
C CYS A 439 -5.60 7.76 25.78
N LEU A 440 -4.97 7.13 26.77
CA LEU A 440 -3.60 6.59 26.67
C LEU A 440 -3.54 5.18 26.04
N GLY A 441 -4.54 4.33 26.30
CA GLY A 441 -4.62 2.94 25.88
C GLY A 441 -4.66 2.74 24.37
N GLY A 442 -5.09 3.75 23.62
CA GLY A 442 -5.00 3.77 22.15
C GLY A 442 -3.56 3.81 21.61
N VAL A 443 -2.54 3.98 22.47
CA VAL A 443 -1.12 4.00 22.12
C VAL A 443 -0.39 2.73 22.59
N SER A 444 -0.91 2.00 23.58
CA SER A 444 -0.21 0.89 24.25
C SER A 444 -0.69 -0.52 23.86
N SER A 445 -1.70 -0.67 23.01
CA SER A 445 -2.15 -1.97 22.48
C SER A 445 -1.23 -2.56 21.39
N HIS A 446 0.03 -2.18 21.37
CA HIS A 446 1.12 -2.91 20.71
C HIS A 446 1.86 -3.78 21.74
N PRO A 447 1.41 -5.02 22.01
CA PRO A 447 2.38 -6.04 22.35
C PRO A 447 3.14 -6.39 21.07
N ASN A 448 4.46 -6.28 21.13
CA ASN A 448 5.40 -6.74 20.13
C ASN A 448 4.98 -8.10 19.53
N SER A 449 4.55 -8.10 18.27
CA SER A 449 4.59 -9.29 17.41
C SER A 449 5.85 -9.19 16.56
N ALA A 450 6.95 -9.70 17.12
CA ALA A 450 8.09 -10.16 16.34
C ALA A 450 7.73 -11.44 15.57
#